data_AF-A0A7S3MUB4-F1
#
_entry.id   AF-A0A7S3MUB4-F1
#
_cell.length_a   1.000
_cell.length_b   1.000
_cell.length_c   1.000
_cell.angle_alpha   90.00
_cell.angle_beta   90.00
_cell.angle_gamma   90.00
#
_symmetry.space_group_name_H-M   'P 1'
#
loop_
_entity.id
_entity.type
_entity.pdbx_description
1 polymer ?
#
loop_
_entity_poly.entity_id
_entity_poly.type
_entity_poly.pdbx_seq_one_letter_code
_entity_poly.pdbx_strand_id
1 'polypeptide(L)'
;KITNWEDLPKEFQNEFGKTHPKDYIAWKHKLLEYHSNNYLEFQGLQHIDFYKDLLLHLRINFREYPYHLLAPLLSNYFPSPFSYYLDMLCDSLRLSKPFGALPYYTTRDITRITGVNDSKYQDLLKKCRERGALSRISKSIRSLLPKEPVEIKVETWWSIVPVLSKIKNLKKEDLSCLQKLCDGDQGAPLTLFKKEALG
;
A
#
# COMPACT_ATOMS: atom_id res chain seq x y z
N LYS A 1 -8.56 -7.45 20.26
CA LYS A 1 -7.33 -6.67 19.97
C LYS A 1 -6.21 -7.68 19.85
N ILE A 2 -5.38 -7.62 18.80
CA ILE A 2 -4.28 -8.55 18.62
C ILE A 2 -2.99 -7.74 18.61
N THR A 3 -2.23 -7.88 19.69
CA THR A 3 -1.02 -7.10 19.95
C THR A 3 0.16 -7.97 20.39
N ASN A 4 -0.12 -9.12 21.02
CA ASN A 4 0.85 -10.12 21.45
C ASN A 4 0.51 -11.50 20.88
N TRP A 5 1.41 -12.47 21.06
CA TRP A 5 1.20 -13.86 20.64
C TRP A 5 -0.06 -14.46 21.23
N GLU A 6 -0.28 -14.21 22.52
CA GLU A 6 -1.40 -14.72 23.31
C GLU A 6 -2.75 -14.23 22.80
N ASP A 7 -2.76 -13.12 22.06
CA ASP A 7 -3.98 -12.55 21.50
C ASP A 7 -4.42 -13.22 20.19
N LEU A 8 -3.54 -13.98 19.52
CA LEU A 8 -3.87 -14.64 18.25
C LEU A 8 -4.94 -15.72 18.44
N PRO A 9 -5.80 -15.97 17.44
CA PRO A 9 -6.76 -17.08 17.51
C PRO A 9 -6.05 -18.43 17.74
N LYS A 10 -6.68 -19.31 18.52
CA LYS A 10 -6.09 -20.60 18.94
C LYS A 10 -5.74 -21.48 17.74
N GLU A 11 -6.46 -21.34 16.64
CA GLU A 11 -6.19 -22.04 15.38
C GLU A 11 -4.78 -21.69 14.88
N PHE A 12 -4.43 -20.40 14.88
CA PHE A 12 -3.09 -19.96 14.52
C PHE A 12 -2.06 -20.39 15.57
N GLN A 13 -2.34 -20.27 16.88
CA GLN A 13 -1.40 -20.75 17.90
C GLN A 13 -1.11 -22.26 17.78
N ASN A 14 -2.11 -23.06 17.41
CA ASN A 14 -2.02 -24.50 17.25
C ASN A 14 -1.33 -24.92 15.94
N GLU A 15 -1.51 -24.17 14.84
CA GLU A 15 -0.81 -24.38 13.57
C GLU A 15 0.72 -24.35 13.74
N PHE A 16 1.20 -23.54 14.69
CA PHE A 16 2.63 -23.43 15.04
C PHE A 16 3.17 -24.54 15.94
N GLY A 17 2.34 -25.48 16.37
CA GLY A 17 2.71 -26.75 17.00
C GLY A 17 3.88 -26.67 17.99
N LYS A 18 3.62 -26.41 19.27
CA LYS A 18 4.60 -26.41 20.38
C LYS A 18 5.75 -25.39 20.29
N THR A 19 5.90 -24.68 19.17
CA THR A 19 6.90 -23.62 19.00
C THR A 19 6.37 -22.29 19.51
N HIS A 20 6.33 -22.12 20.84
CA HIS A 20 6.38 -20.79 21.45
C HIS A 20 7.60 -20.03 20.86
N PRO A 21 7.55 -18.71 20.58
CA PRO A 21 8.50 -18.09 19.66
C PRO A 21 9.90 -18.02 20.27
N LYS A 22 10.74 -19.03 20.02
CA LYS A 22 12.17 -18.79 19.86
C LYS A 22 12.45 -18.10 18.51
N ASP A 23 11.55 -18.26 17.54
CA ASP A 23 11.65 -17.64 16.22
C ASP A 23 10.76 -16.38 16.13
N TYR A 24 11.37 -15.25 16.47
CA TYR A 24 10.75 -13.92 16.35
C TYR A 24 10.35 -13.58 14.89
N ILE A 25 11.06 -14.10 13.89
CA ILE A 25 10.81 -13.79 12.48
C ILE A 25 9.52 -14.46 12.01
N ALA A 26 9.35 -15.75 12.32
CA ALA A 26 8.14 -16.50 11.98
C ALA A 26 6.88 -15.89 12.63
N TRP A 27 6.99 -15.48 13.90
CA TRP A 27 5.93 -14.78 14.61
C TRP A 27 5.54 -13.47 13.90
N LYS A 28 6.53 -12.63 13.64
CA LYS A 28 6.33 -11.32 13.01
C LYS A 28 5.66 -11.47 11.64
N HIS A 29 6.10 -12.42 10.83
CA HIS A 29 5.50 -12.68 9.52
C HIS A 29 4.00 -13.00 9.60
N LYS A 30 3.61 -13.92 10.51
CA LYS A 30 2.20 -14.30 10.66
C LYS A 30 1.34 -13.22 11.29
N LEU A 31 1.90 -12.37 12.15
CA LEU A 31 1.21 -11.18 12.64
C LEU A 31 0.86 -10.23 11.47
N LEU A 32 1.80 -9.99 10.55
CA LEU A 32 1.57 -9.17 9.36
C LEU A 32 0.51 -9.79 8.43
N GLU A 33 0.57 -11.10 8.19
CA GLU A 33 -0.44 -11.83 7.40
C GLU A 33 -1.83 -11.71 8.03
N TYR A 34 -1.93 -11.90 9.34
CA TYR A 34 -3.21 -11.83 10.03
C TYR A 34 -3.82 -10.43 9.94
N HIS A 35 -3.04 -9.38 10.23
CA HIS A 35 -3.53 -7.99 10.12
C HIS A 35 -3.90 -7.60 8.69
N SER A 36 -3.09 -7.98 7.71
CA SER A 36 -3.35 -7.66 6.30
C SER A 36 -4.59 -8.38 5.74
N ASN A 37 -4.79 -9.65 6.11
CA ASN A 37 -5.94 -10.43 5.62
C ASN A 37 -7.26 -10.04 6.31
N ASN A 38 -7.21 -9.54 7.55
CA ASN A 38 -8.39 -9.18 8.33
C ASN A 38 -8.66 -7.67 8.40
N TYR A 39 -7.87 -6.85 7.69
CA TYR A 39 -8.03 -5.40 7.64
C TYR A 39 -8.02 -4.72 9.02
N LEU A 40 -7.10 -5.13 9.90
CA LEU A 40 -7.07 -4.72 11.31
C LEU A 40 -5.99 -3.66 11.57
N GLU A 41 -6.36 -2.62 12.33
CA GLU A 41 -5.40 -1.69 12.92
C GLU A 41 -4.56 -2.36 14.01
N PHE A 42 -3.28 -1.97 14.09
CA PHE A 42 -2.38 -2.43 15.13
C PHE A 42 -2.29 -1.40 16.26
N GLN A 43 -2.46 -1.86 17.50
CA GLN A 43 -2.54 -1.01 18.68
C GLN A 43 -1.40 -1.25 19.68
N GLY A 44 -0.34 -1.96 19.28
CA GLY A 44 0.83 -2.22 20.13
C GLY A 44 1.78 -1.02 20.20
N LEU A 45 2.70 -1.04 21.17
CA LEU A 45 3.63 0.06 21.45
C LEU A 45 4.56 0.39 20.25
N GLN A 46 4.95 -0.61 19.46
CA GLN A 46 5.83 -0.46 18.29
C GLN A 46 5.07 -0.27 16.96
N HIS A 47 3.97 0.49 16.98
CA HIS A 47 3.10 0.67 15.82
C HIS A 47 3.82 1.21 14.58
N ILE A 48 4.81 2.10 14.73
CA ILE A 48 5.55 2.66 13.58
C ILE A 48 6.31 1.58 12.81
N ASP A 49 7.07 0.75 13.51
CA ASP A 49 7.87 -0.32 12.87
C ASP A 49 6.94 -1.38 12.29
N PHE A 50 5.90 -1.75 13.03
CA PHE A 50 4.86 -2.65 12.53
C PHE A 50 4.27 -2.16 11.19
N TYR A 51 3.87 -0.89 11.09
CA TYR A 51 3.28 -0.36 9.86
C TYR A 51 4.29 -0.26 8.71
N LYS A 52 5.57 -0.01 8.99
CA LYS A 52 6.63 -0.10 7.95
C LYS A 52 6.77 -1.52 7.42
N ASP A 53 6.81 -2.51 8.31
CA ASP A 53 6.91 -3.92 7.94
C ASP A 53 5.66 -4.39 7.20
N LEU A 54 4.47 -3.95 7.61
CA LEU A 54 3.21 -4.22 6.93
C LEU A 54 3.20 -3.68 5.50
N LEU A 55 3.58 -2.41 5.32
CA LEU A 55 3.64 -1.81 3.99
C LEU A 55 4.68 -2.51 3.11
N LEU A 56 5.83 -2.89 3.65
CA LEU A 56 6.82 -3.68 2.90
C LEU A 56 6.26 -5.06 2.53
N HIS A 57 5.64 -5.77 3.47
CA HIS A 57 5.02 -7.08 3.26
C HIS A 57 3.93 -7.02 2.18
N LEU A 58 3.06 -6.00 2.19
CA LEU A 58 2.06 -5.81 1.14
C LEU A 58 2.72 -5.54 -0.22
N ARG A 59 3.75 -4.68 -0.26
CA ARG A 59 4.41 -4.27 -1.51
C ARG A 59 5.11 -5.42 -2.22
N ILE A 60 5.91 -6.22 -1.48
CA ILE A 60 6.65 -7.35 -2.07
C ILE A 60 5.70 -8.45 -2.57
N ASN A 61 4.51 -8.54 -1.98
CA ASN A 61 3.43 -9.44 -2.41
C ASN A 61 2.50 -8.80 -3.46
N PHE A 62 2.81 -7.60 -3.96
CA PHE A 62 2.02 -6.85 -4.94
C PHE A 62 0.55 -6.66 -4.55
N ARG A 63 0.28 -6.42 -3.26
CA ARG A 63 -1.06 -6.15 -2.72
C ARG A 63 -1.39 -4.67 -2.75
N GLU A 64 -2.68 -4.34 -2.73
CA GLU A 64 -3.16 -2.97 -2.71
C GLU A 64 -2.68 -2.20 -1.47
N TYR A 65 -2.58 -0.88 -1.60
CA TYR A 65 -2.32 -0.01 -0.45
C TYR A 65 -3.44 -0.20 0.60
N PRO A 66 -3.10 -0.30 1.90
CA PRO A 66 -4.10 -0.57 2.92
C PRO A 66 -4.91 0.70 3.27
N TYR A 67 -5.87 1.09 2.43
CA TYR A 67 -6.63 2.33 2.60
C TYR A 67 -7.44 2.42 3.89
N HIS A 68 -7.85 1.28 4.44
CA HIS A 68 -8.49 1.20 5.76
C HIS A 68 -7.59 1.74 6.89
N LEU A 69 -6.26 1.71 6.69
CA LEU A 69 -5.26 2.22 7.63
C LEU A 69 -4.81 3.65 7.29
N LEU A 70 -5.56 4.40 6.46
CA LEU A 70 -5.15 5.76 6.11
C LEU A 70 -4.94 6.63 7.35
N ALA A 71 -5.87 6.61 8.31
CA ALA A 71 -5.72 7.41 9.53
C ALA A 71 -4.38 7.19 10.27
N PRO A 72 -3.98 5.95 10.63
CA PRO A 72 -2.68 5.70 11.24
C PRO A 72 -1.48 5.87 10.28
N LEU A 73 -1.69 5.75 8.96
CA LEU A 73 -0.61 5.89 7.96
C LEU A 73 -0.40 7.33 7.45
N LEU A 74 -1.27 8.27 7.81
CA LEU A 74 -1.14 9.67 7.41
C LEU A 74 -0.05 10.38 8.23
N SER A 75 1.21 10.04 7.96
CA SER A 75 2.38 10.68 8.54
C SER A 75 3.57 10.62 7.57
N ASN A 76 4.58 11.47 7.81
CA ASN A 76 5.81 11.48 7.00
C ASN A 76 6.67 10.21 7.11
N TYR A 77 6.36 9.32 8.05
CA TYR A 77 7.09 8.08 8.25
C TYR A 77 6.69 7.00 7.23
N PHE A 78 5.53 7.14 6.60
CA PHE A 78 4.97 6.13 5.70
C PHE A 78 4.86 6.65 4.27
N PRO A 79 5.06 5.79 3.26
CA PRO A 79 4.77 6.14 1.88
C PRO A 79 3.27 6.43 1.71
N SER A 80 2.94 7.49 0.97
CA SER A 80 1.59 7.68 0.44
C SER A 80 1.19 6.57 -0.55
N PRO A 81 -0.11 6.44 -0.90
CA PRO A 81 -0.54 5.55 -1.98
C PRO A 81 0.27 5.77 -3.26
N PHE A 82 0.48 7.02 -3.66
CA PHE A 82 1.29 7.36 -4.83
C PHE A 82 2.72 6.82 -4.72
N SER A 83 3.42 7.15 -3.62
CA SER A 83 4.79 6.66 -3.40
C SER A 83 4.88 5.13 -3.33
N TYR A 84 3.89 4.49 -2.69
CA TYR A 84 3.79 3.04 -2.56
C TYR A 84 3.69 2.35 -3.94
N TYR A 85 2.81 2.83 -4.81
CA TYR A 85 2.65 2.26 -6.16
C TYR A 85 3.82 2.60 -7.08
N LEU A 86 4.49 3.75 -6.91
CA LEU A 86 5.74 4.03 -7.62
C LEU A 86 6.86 3.06 -7.23
N ASP A 87 6.98 2.74 -5.94
CA ASP A 87 7.94 1.74 -5.46
C ASP A 87 7.60 0.34 -6.00
N MET A 88 6.32 -0.03 -6.01
CA MET A 88 5.87 -1.30 -6.59
C MET A 88 6.16 -1.41 -8.09
N LEU A 89 5.94 -0.32 -8.85
CA LEU A 89 6.34 -0.24 -10.26
C LEU A 89 7.85 -0.42 -10.44
N CYS A 90 8.66 0.18 -9.57
CA CYS A 90 10.11 -0.03 -9.58
C CYS A 90 10.47 -1.50 -9.35
N ASP A 91 9.85 -2.14 -8.35
CA ASP A 91 10.10 -3.54 -8.01
C ASP A 91 9.68 -4.47 -9.18
N SER A 92 8.51 -4.23 -9.78
CA SER A 92 8.02 -4.97 -10.95
C SER A 92 8.95 -4.83 -12.16
N LEU A 93 9.41 -3.62 -12.47
CA LEU A 93 10.32 -3.34 -13.58
C LEU A 93 11.69 -4.01 -13.39
N ARG A 94 12.23 -3.99 -12.15
CA ARG A 94 13.50 -4.67 -11.81
C ARG A 94 13.40 -6.18 -12.01
N LEU A 95 12.27 -6.77 -11.63
CA LEU A 95 12.01 -8.19 -11.80
C LEU A 95 11.63 -8.55 -13.24
N SER A 96 11.50 -7.57 -14.15
CA SER A 96 10.96 -7.76 -15.50
C SER A 96 9.61 -8.47 -15.50
N LYS A 97 8.83 -8.32 -14.42
CA LYS A 97 7.50 -8.92 -14.29
C LYS A 97 6.55 -8.18 -15.24
N PRO A 98 5.72 -8.86 -16.04
CA PRO A 98 4.75 -8.18 -16.88
C PRO A 98 3.66 -7.53 -16.02
N PHE A 99 3.13 -6.39 -16.47
CA PHE A 99 2.12 -5.64 -15.71
C PHE A 99 0.87 -6.49 -15.42
N GLY A 100 0.44 -7.30 -16.39
CA GLY A 100 -0.69 -8.21 -16.26
C GLY A 100 -0.49 -9.36 -15.26
N ALA A 101 0.72 -9.59 -14.74
CA ALA A 101 0.96 -10.57 -13.68
C ALA A 101 0.79 -10.00 -12.25
N LEU A 102 0.45 -8.71 -12.13
CA LEU A 102 0.03 -8.12 -10.87
C LEU A 102 -1.47 -8.38 -10.63
N PRO A 103 -1.93 -8.45 -9.37
CA PRO A 103 -3.36 -8.61 -9.08
C PRO A 103 -4.22 -7.53 -9.75
N TYR A 104 -5.41 -7.90 -10.23
CA TYR A 104 -6.29 -7.02 -11.01
C TYR A 104 -6.60 -5.69 -10.32
N TYR A 105 -6.95 -5.73 -9.04
CA TYR A 105 -7.24 -4.52 -8.27
C TYR A 105 -5.99 -3.66 -8.05
N THR A 106 -4.81 -4.28 -7.96
CA THR A 106 -3.53 -3.58 -7.85
C THR A 106 -3.18 -2.87 -9.16
N THR A 107 -3.34 -3.51 -10.33
CA THR A 107 -3.09 -2.85 -11.63
C THR A 107 -4.04 -1.70 -11.86
N ARG A 108 -5.31 -1.85 -11.46
CA ARG A 108 -6.31 -0.76 -11.51
C ARG A 108 -5.88 0.43 -10.65
N ASP A 109 -5.43 0.18 -9.43
CA ASP A 109 -4.98 1.26 -8.54
C ASP A 109 -3.71 1.94 -9.03
N ILE A 110 -2.72 1.17 -9.51
CA ILE A 110 -1.52 1.73 -10.14
C ILE A 110 -1.94 2.64 -11.30
N THR A 111 -2.83 2.16 -12.17
CA THR A 111 -3.30 2.95 -13.33
C THR A 111 -4.03 4.21 -12.88
N ARG A 112 -4.93 4.10 -11.90
CA ARG A 112 -5.73 5.20 -11.37
C ARG A 112 -4.88 6.28 -10.70
N ILE A 113 -3.87 5.89 -9.93
CA ILE A 113 -3.07 6.81 -9.11
C ILE A 113 -1.87 7.37 -9.88
N THR A 114 -1.19 6.53 -10.67
CA THR A 114 0.05 6.91 -11.37
C THR A 114 -0.19 7.23 -12.85
N GLY A 115 -1.32 6.80 -13.42
CA GLY A 115 -1.57 6.89 -14.86
C GLY A 115 -0.81 5.87 -15.71
N VAL A 116 -0.05 4.95 -15.10
CA VAL A 116 0.68 3.88 -15.79
C VAL A 116 -0.26 2.70 -16.01
N ASN A 117 -0.66 2.50 -17.26
CA ASN A 117 -1.37 1.32 -17.73
C ASN A 117 -0.38 0.32 -18.37
N ASP A 118 -0.87 -0.83 -18.84
CA ASP A 118 -0.03 -1.88 -19.42
C ASP A 118 0.83 -1.37 -20.59
N SER A 119 0.25 -0.61 -21.52
CA SER A 119 0.99 -0.03 -22.66
C SER A 119 2.15 0.87 -22.20
N LYS A 120 1.89 1.82 -21.28
CA LYS A 120 2.95 2.67 -20.72
C LYS A 120 3.99 1.86 -19.94
N TYR A 121 3.57 0.80 -19.25
CA TYR A 121 4.48 -0.09 -18.55
C TYR A 121 5.43 -0.82 -19.50
N GLN A 122 4.93 -1.34 -20.63
CA GLN A 122 5.76 -1.98 -21.65
C GLN A 122 6.82 -1.02 -22.21
N ASP A 123 6.44 0.23 -22.46
CA ASP A 123 7.38 1.28 -22.89
C ASP A 123 8.45 1.55 -21.83
N LEU A 124 8.06 1.62 -20.55
CA LEU A 124 8.99 1.79 -19.43
C LEU A 124 9.95 0.60 -19.33
N LEU A 125 9.44 -0.63 -19.45
CA LEU A 125 10.25 -1.85 -19.39
C LEU A 125 11.27 -1.90 -20.53
N LYS A 126 10.86 -1.53 -21.76
CA LYS A 126 11.76 -1.40 -22.91
C LYS A 126 12.86 -0.37 -22.66
N LYS A 127 12.50 0.84 -22.22
CA LYS A 127 13.47 1.90 -21.85
C LYS A 127 14.44 1.46 -20.75
N CYS A 128 13.98 0.66 -19.79
CA CYS A 128 14.83 0.13 -18.73
C CYS A 128 15.85 -0.89 -19.27
N ARG A 129 15.44 -1.76 -20.21
CA ARG A 129 16.32 -2.73 -20.87
C ARG A 129 17.38 -2.06 -21.75
N GLU A 130 16.99 -1.02 -22.48
CA GLU A 130 17.90 -0.23 -23.34
C GLU A 130 19.00 0.47 -22.54
N ARG A 131 18.76 0.80 -21.26
CA ARG A 131 19.74 1.48 -20.38
C ARG A 131 20.74 0.55 -19.67
N GLY A 132 20.70 -0.76 -19.91
CA GLY A 132 21.68 -1.72 -19.38
C GLY A 132 21.26 -2.45 -18.09
N ALA A 133 22.22 -2.85 -17.25
CA ALA A 133 22.00 -3.77 -16.12
C ALA A 133 21.05 -3.20 -15.04
N LEU A 134 19.88 -3.83 -14.88
CA LEU A 134 18.74 -3.46 -14.00
C LEU A 134 19.11 -3.12 -12.54
N SER A 135 20.24 -3.62 -12.03
CA SER A 135 20.73 -3.36 -10.67
C SER A 135 21.27 -1.94 -10.44
N ARG A 136 21.80 -1.26 -11.48
CA ARG A 136 22.24 0.15 -11.40
C ARG A 136 21.11 1.16 -11.62
N ILE A 137 19.89 0.68 -11.87
CA ILE A 137 18.78 1.48 -12.43
C ILE A 137 17.76 1.89 -11.37
N SER A 138 17.94 1.61 -10.06
CA SER A 138 16.95 2.03 -9.05
C SER A 138 16.63 3.53 -9.10
N LYS A 139 17.67 4.38 -9.17
CA LYS A 139 17.54 5.84 -9.34
C LYS A 139 17.07 6.23 -10.75
N SER A 140 17.52 5.50 -11.78
CA SER A 140 17.12 5.78 -13.18
C SER A 140 15.67 5.37 -13.50
N ILE A 141 15.15 4.28 -12.95
CA ILE A 141 13.75 3.85 -13.10
C ILE A 141 12.85 4.90 -12.49
N ARG A 142 13.14 5.35 -11.26
CA ARG A 142 12.35 6.37 -10.59
C ARG A 142 12.30 7.68 -11.38
N SER A 143 13.37 8.01 -12.13
CA SER A 143 13.38 9.19 -13.02
C SER A 143 12.47 9.08 -14.24
N LEU A 144 12.13 7.85 -14.66
CA LEU A 144 11.23 7.57 -15.78
C LEU A 144 9.76 7.49 -15.35
N LEU A 145 9.51 7.36 -14.05
CA LEU A 145 8.17 7.25 -13.49
C LEU A 145 7.49 8.63 -13.33
N PRO A 146 6.14 8.66 -13.25
CA PRO A 146 5.39 9.89 -12.96
C PRO A 146 5.91 10.58 -11.70
N LYS A 147 6.01 11.91 -11.74
CA LYS A 147 6.45 12.74 -10.61
C LYS A 147 5.29 13.19 -9.73
N GLU A 148 4.10 13.24 -10.30
CA GLU A 148 2.87 13.65 -9.62
C GLU A 148 1.75 12.64 -9.92
N PRO A 149 0.79 12.45 -9.01
CA PRO A 149 -0.37 11.60 -9.25
C PRO A 149 -1.23 12.21 -10.38
N VAL A 150 -1.84 11.34 -11.20
CA VAL A 150 -2.80 11.80 -12.22
C VAL A 150 -4.08 12.33 -11.57
N GLU A 151 -4.97 12.92 -12.35
CA GLU A 151 -6.31 13.25 -11.86
C GLU A 151 -7.06 11.95 -11.54
N ILE A 152 -7.38 11.75 -10.26
CA ILE A 152 -8.04 10.54 -9.78
C ILE A 152 -9.55 10.77 -9.90
N LYS A 153 -10.19 10.11 -10.85
CA LYS A 153 -11.65 10.04 -10.88
C LYS A 153 -12.10 9.12 -9.76
N VAL A 154 -12.67 9.71 -8.72
CA VAL A 154 -13.28 8.99 -7.61
C VAL A 154 -14.57 8.36 -8.13
N GLU A 155 -14.62 7.03 -8.23
CA GLU A 155 -15.84 6.33 -8.62
C GLU A 155 -16.84 6.37 -7.46
N THR A 156 -18.15 6.44 -7.75
CA THR A 156 -19.24 6.71 -6.78
C THR A 156 -19.36 5.71 -5.61
N TRP A 157 -18.70 4.55 -5.72
CA TRP A 157 -18.68 3.50 -4.70
C TRP A 157 -17.35 3.45 -3.92
N TRP A 158 -16.45 4.40 -4.18
CA TRP A 158 -15.21 4.66 -3.43
C TRP A 158 -15.22 6.09 -2.91
N SER A 159 -15.53 6.32 -1.64
CA SER A 159 -15.22 7.59 -0.99
C SER A 159 -14.23 7.34 0.14
N ILE A 160 -13.03 7.90 0.01
CA ILE A 160 -12.04 7.90 1.08
C ILE A 160 -12.06 9.31 1.67
N VAL A 161 -12.54 9.42 2.91
CA VAL A 161 -12.55 10.67 3.67
C VAL A 161 -11.43 10.59 4.73
N PRO A 162 -10.18 10.97 4.43
CA PRO A 162 -9.16 11.17 5.42
C PRO A 162 -9.57 12.36 6.29
N VAL A 163 -9.42 12.21 7.60
CA VAL A 163 -9.54 13.33 8.55
C VAL A 163 -8.28 14.19 8.41
N LEU A 164 -8.21 14.99 7.33
CA LEU A 164 -7.05 15.85 7.01
C LEU A 164 -6.75 16.86 8.12
N SER A 165 -7.74 17.20 8.95
CA SER A 165 -7.60 18.17 10.05
C SER A 165 -6.63 17.75 11.15
N LYS A 166 -6.19 16.48 11.20
CA LYS A 166 -5.30 15.96 12.26
C LYS A 166 -3.84 15.80 11.84
N ILE A 167 -3.48 16.07 10.58
CA ILE A 167 -2.15 15.73 10.06
C ILE A 167 -1.37 17.01 9.71
N LYS A 168 -0.18 17.14 10.30
CA LYS A 168 0.76 18.24 10.03
C LYS A 168 1.94 17.71 9.21
N ASN A 169 2.48 18.53 8.31
CA ASN A 169 3.75 18.34 7.59
C ASN A 169 3.78 17.30 6.45
N LEU A 170 2.68 16.96 5.77
CA LEU A 170 2.72 16.06 4.60
C LEU A 170 3.54 16.63 3.42
N LYS A 171 4.15 15.75 2.60
CA LYS A 171 4.77 16.16 1.34
C LYS A 171 3.72 16.66 0.34
N LYS A 172 4.14 17.50 -0.60
CA LYS A 172 3.24 18.13 -1.58
C LYS A 172 2.53 17.09 -2.45
N GLU A 173 3.24 16.05 -2.87
CA GLU A 173 2.71 14.97 -3.70
C GLU A 173 1.68 14.13 -2.94
N ASP A 174 1.90 13.94 -1.64
CA ASP A 174 1.03 13.18 -0.75
C ASP A 174 -0.29 13.94 -0.50
N LEU A 175 -0.21 15.25 -0.24
CA LEU A 175 -1.37 16.13 -0.15
C LEU A 175 -2.17 16.12 -1.44
N SER A 176 -1.51 16.23 -2.59
CA SER A 176 -2.17 16.21 -3.90
C SER A 176 -2.89 14.89 -4.15
N CYS A 177 -2.26 13.75 -3.81
CA CYS A 177 -2.89 12.44 -3.95
C CYS A 177 -4.13 12.30 -3.05
N LEU A 178 -4.04 12.75 -1.80
CA LEU A 178 -5.14 12.65 -0.84
C LEU A 178 -6.30 13.57 -1.25
N GLN A 179 -6.04 14.83 -1.57
CA GLN A 179 -7.07 15.78 -2.02
C GLN A 179 -7.89 15.22 -3.19
N LYS A 180 -7.21 14.68 -4.20
CA LYS A 180 -7.87 14.05 -5.36
C LYS A 180 -8.68 12.79 -5.01
N LEU A 181 -8.33 12.07 -3.94
CA LEU A 181 -9.13 10.95 -3.43
C LEU A 181 -10.37 11.43 -2.66
N CYS A 182 -10.36 12.65 -2.13
CA CYS A 182 -11.43 13.21 -1.28
C CYS A 182 -12.46 14.04 -2.03
N ASP A 183 -12.05 14.74 -3.10
CA ASP A 183 -12.89 15.73 -3.80
C ASP A 183 -14.08 15.13 -4.57
N GLY A 184 -14.33 13.83 -4.44
CA GLY A 184 -15.52 13.16 -4.96
C GLY A 184 -16.83 13.44 -4.20
N ASP A 185 -16.80 14.07 -3.02
CA ASP A 185 -18.02 14.31 -2.22
C ASP A 185 -18.00 15.67 -1.49
N GLN A 186 -18.50 16.71 -2.16
CA GLN A 186 -18.64 18.08 -1.64
C GLN A 186 -19.87 18.25 -0.73
N GLY A 187 -20.09 17.39 0.28
CA GLY A 187 -21.28 17.60 1.13
C GLY A 187 -21.56 16.75 2.38
N ALA A 188 -20.85 15.66 2.67
CA ALA A 188 -21.23 14.80 3.80
C ALA A 188 -20.43 15.07 5.09
N PRO A 189 -21.07 15.23 6.26
CA PRO A 189 -20.37 15.35 7.54
C PRO A 189 -19.66 14.05 7.94
N LEU A 190 -18.42 14.21 8.38
CA LEU A 190 -17.47 13.21 8.85
C LEU A 190 -18.10 12.14 9.77
N THR A 191 -18.26 10.92 9.26
CA THR A 191 -18.50 9.74 10.10
C THR A 191 -17.91 8.47 9.48
N LEU A 192 -17.59 7.50 10.35
CA LEU A 192 -16.79 6.29 10.11
C LEU A 192 -17.02 5.56 8.77
N PHE A 193 -15.93 4.96 8.27
CA PHE A 193 -15.93 3.96 7.21
C PHE A 193 -17.02 2.89 7.42
N LYS A 194 -17.85 2.67 6.41
CA LYS A 194 -18.58 1.42 6.21
C LYS A 194 -18.33 0.98 4.77
N LYS A 195 -17.56 -0.10 4.59
CA LYS A 195 -17.51 -0.80 3.30
C LYS A 195 -18.82 -1.56 3.18
N GLU A 196 -19.76 -1.07 2.39
CA GLU A 196 -20.84 -1.93 1.91
C GLU A 196 -20.22 -2.85 0.86
N ALA A 197 -20.08 -4.13 1.24
CA ALA A 197 -19.80 -5.17 0.28
C ALA A 197 -20.96 -5.19 -0.71
N LEU A 198 -20.68 -4.91 -1.98
CA LEU A 198 -21.62 -5.26 -3.04
C LEU A 198 -21.82 -6.78 -2.96
N GLY A 199 -23.02 -7.18 -2.55
CA GLY A 199 -23.51 -8.55 -2.68
C GLY A 199 -23.71 -8.94 -4.13
#